data_AF-A0A7K3G7T9-F1
#
_entry.id   AF-A0A7K3G7T9-F1
#
_cell.length_a   1.000
_cell.length_b   1.000
_cell.length_c   1.000
_cell.angle_alpha   90.00
_cell.angle_beta   90.00
_cell.angle_gamma   90.00
#
_symmetry.space_group_name_H-M   'P 1'
#
loop_
_entity.id
_entity.type
_entity.pdbx_description
1 polymer ?
#
loop_
_entity_poly.entity_id
_entity_poly.type
_entity_poly.pdbx_seq_one_letter_code
_entity_poly.pdbx_strand_id
1 'polypeptide(L)'
;MVGIGFPGRSVVRSVMLADVRLARIPVDAVTTHSNAHGFASLVPFGDGWYRAIGWVAGDERPDDAPVAAEELSALLRRVLGSDYGMHDPRWISRFHSDERQAVRYREGRVLLAGDAAHVHSPAGGMGMNTGLQDAVNLGWKLAAVVQGRAGRTLLDSYERERHPVGRQALRVSGAITRGVLRSPRNGLVRALRGVGLPVANRLNSFTATGERLLSGVGIAYPAPRGCHPLVGRRAPDLRLSGGRRLYEELRDGRFVLVARGRPVPETEWLRLVAPAGSLTGPLLIRPDGHIAWAADAPDPEGLRAALGRWPVAAGTGAGAPAAR
;
A
#
# COMPACT_ATOMS: atom_id res chain seq x y z
N MET A 1 -21.98 -15.04 1.36
CA MET A 1 -21.03 -15.84 2.17
C MET A 1 -20.64 -15.20 3.53
N VAL A 2 -20.66 -13.88 3.75
CA VAL A 2 -20.61 -13.30 5.13
C VAL A 2 -21.43 -12.01 5.28
N GLY A 3 -22.17 -11.59 4.25
CA GLY A 3 -23.02 -10.39 4.29
C GLY A 3 -22.27 -9.05 4.33
N ILE A 4 -20.94 -9.03 4.19
CA ILE A 4 -20.17 -7.79 4.15
C ILE A 4 -20.38 -7.08 2.81
N GLY A 5 -20.94 -5.87 2.85
CA GLY A 5 -21.15 -5.05 1.65
C GLY A 5 -19.84 -4.58 1.02
N PHE A 6 -19.84 -4.47 -0.32
CA PHE A 6 -18.71 -4.00 -1.13
C PHE A 6 -19.10 -2.78 -1.99
N PRO A 7 -19.45 -1.64 -1.36
CA PRO A 7 -19.88 -0.44 -2.05
C PRO A 7 -18.76 0.16 -2.89
N GLY A 8 -19.17 0.82 -3.97
CA GLY A 8 -18.28 1.51 -4.89
C GLY A 8 -18.80 1.43 -6.32
N ARG A 9 -17.95 1.79 -7.28
CA ARG A 9 -18.33 1.91 -8.70
C ARG A 9 -17.17 1.58 -9.62
N SER A 10 -17.49 1.21 -10.85
CA SER A 10 -16.51 1.15 -11.93
C SER A 10 -16.08 2.57 -12.32
N VAL A 11 -14.78 2.80 -12.31
CA VAL A 11 -14.14 4.08 -12.67
C VAL A 11 -13.92 4.17 -14.16
N VAL A 12 -13.55 3.03 -14.74
CA VAL A 12 -13.22 2.85 -16.16
C VAL A 12 -13.64 1.44 -16.54
N ARG A 13 -14.21 1.30 -17.73
CA ARG A 13 -14.53 0.02 -18.33
C ARG A 13 -13.74 -0.14 -19.63
N SER A 14 -13.64 -1.38 -20.08
CA SER A 14 -13.15 -1.70 -21.42
C SER A 14 -11.70 -1.23 -21.68
N VAL A 15 -10.83 -1.28 -20.68
CA VAL A 15 -9.40 -1.01 -20.88
C VAL A 15 -8.75 -2.25 -21.49
N MET A 16 -8.07 -2.06 -22.61
CA MET A 16 -7.30 -3.08 -23.30
C MET A 16 -5.87 -3.12 -22.78
N LEU A 17 -5.35 -4.33 -22.58
CA LEU A 17 -3.96 -4.60 -22.27
C LEU A 17 -3.42 -5.62 -23.25
N ALA A 18 -2.21 -5.38 -23.76
CA ALA A 18 -1.46 -6.39 -24.48
C ALA A 18 0.00 -6.36 -24.07
N ASP A 19 0.62 -7.53 -23.97
CA ASP A 19 2.08 -7.64 -23.92
C ASP A 19 2.57 -7.96 -25.35
N VAL A 20 3.33 -7.05 -25.95
CA VAL A 20 3.65 -7.02 -27.39
C VAL A 20 5.12 -6.70 -27.63
N ARG A 21 5.59 -6.96 -28.86
CA ARG A 21 6.85 -6.44 -29.39
C ARG A 21 6.59 -5.24 -30.31
N LEU A 22 7.59 -4.37 -30.42
CA LEU A 22 7.57 -3.20 -31.29
C LEU A 22 8.73 -3.28 -32.28
N ALA A 23 8.47 -3.00 -33.56
CA ALA A 23 9.52 -2.95 -34.58
C ALA A 23 10.43 -1.72 -34.43
N ARG A 24 9.90 -0.63 -33.84
CA ARG A 24 10.65 0.59 -33.54
C ARG A 24 10.58 0.90 -32.05
N ILE A 25 11.72 1.16 -31.44
CA ILE A 25 11.80 1.51 -30.02
C ILE A 25 11.33 2.96 -29.84
N PRO A 26 10.33 3.24 -28.97
CA PRO A 26 9.96 4.61 -28.63
C PRO A 26 11.11 5.36 -27.95
N VAL A 27 11.24 6.66 -28.21
CA VAL A 27 12.30 7.51 -27.64
C VAL A 27 12.14 7.64 -26.12
N ASP A 28 10.90 7.79 -25.66
CA ASP A 28 10.59 7.89 -24.23
C ASP A 28 10.54 6.51 -23.58
N ALA A 29 11.12 6.41 -22.38
CA ALA A 29 11.05 5.19 -21.58
C ALA A 29 9.60 4.79 -21.23
N VAL A 30 8.67 5.74 -21.15
CA VAL A 30 7.23 5.49 -21.05
C VAL A 30 6.52 6.44 -22.00
N THR A 31 5.95 5.91 -23.09
CA THR A 31 5.22 6.71 -24.07
C THR A 31 3.74 6.71 -23.72
N THR A 32 3.21 7.85 -23.27
CA THR A 32 1.81 7.93 -22.82
C THR A 32 1.16 9.22 -23.28
N HIS A 33 0.00 9.11 -23.95
CA HIS A 33 -0.79 10.27 -24.34
C HIS A 33 -2.29 10.05 -24.13
N SER A 34 -3.05 11.14 -24.14
CA SER A 34 -4.50 11.12 -24.10
C SER A 34 -5.04 12.24 -24.99
N ASN A 35 -6.04 11.93 -25.80
CA ASN A 35 -6.70 12.88 -26.69
C ASN A 35 -8.21 12.55 -26.83
N ALA A 36 -8.89 13.17 -27.79
CA ALA A 36 -10.33 13.00 -27.97
C ALA A 36 -10.76 11.54 -28.27
N HIS A 37 -9.83 10.71 -28.77
CA HIS A 37 -10.07 9.31 -29.08
C HIS A 37 -9.92 8.39 -27.85
N GLY A 38 -9.21 8.84 -26.81
CA GLY A 38 -9.01 8.05 -25.60
C GLY A 38 -7.62 8.20 -24.99
N PHE A 39 -7.11 7.10 -24.43
CA PHE A 39 -5.83 6.98 -23.75
C PHE A 39 -5.02 5.83 -24.33
N ALA A 40 -3.71 6.03 -24.46
CA ALA A 40 -2.77 5.00 -24.84
C ALA A 40 -1.46 5.13 -24.06
N SER A 41 -0.86 4.00 -23.71
CA SER A 41 0.44 3.92 -23.04
C SER A 41 1.24 2.72 -23.51
N LEU A 42 2.55 2.89 -23.69
CA LEU A 42 3.54 1.84 -23.93
C LEU A 42 4.55 1.89 -22.79
N VAL A 43 4.67 0.78 -22.05
CA VAL A 43 5.60 0.63 -20.93
C VAL A 43 6.54 -0.55 -21.20
N PRO A 44 7.86 -0.35 -21.28
CA PRO A 44 8.81 -1.42 -21.51
C PRO A 44 8.99 -2.28 -20.27
N PHE A 45 9.16 -3.60 -20.46
CA PHE A 45 9.62 -4.51 -19.41
C PHE A 45 11.14 -4.54 -19.27
N GLY A 46 11.87 -4.06 -20.29
CA GLY A 46 13.34 -4.06 -20.33
C GLY A 46 13.98 -5.25 -21.04
N ASP A 47 13.17 -6.19 -21.56
CA ASP A 47 13.58 -7.43 -22.24
C ASP A 47 13.11 -7.49 -23.70
N GLY A 48 12.79 -6.32 -24.28
CA GLY A 48 12.24 -6.18 -25.63
C GLY A 48 10.71 -6.34 -25.71
N TRP A 49 10.04 -6.66 -24.60
CA TRP A 49 8.58 -6.64 -24.50
C TRP A 49 8.06 -5.30 -23.98
N TYR A 50 6.86 -4.96 -24.40
CA TYR A 50 6.12 -3.78 -23.98
C TYR A 50 4.73 -4.14 -23.50
N ARG A 51 4.28 -3.51 -22.43
CA ARG A 51 2.88 -3.44 -22.05
C ARG A 51 2.21 -2.30 -22.79
N ALA A 52 1.38 -2.64 -23.77
CA ALA A 52 0.49 -1.73 -24.44
C ALA A 52 -0.83 -1.63 -23.67
N ILE A 53 -1.22 -0.41 -23.31
CA ILE A 53 -2.46 -0.10 -22.61
C ILE A 53 -3.28 0.81 -23.50
N GLY A 54 -4.54 0.47 -23.72
CA GLY A 54 -5.45 1.25 -24.57
C GLY A 54 -6.80 1.42 -23.90
N TRP A 55 -7.38 2.61 -24.00
CA TRP A 55 -8.77 2.84 -23.60
C TRP A 55 -9.44 3.80 -24.57
N VAL A 56 -10.59 3.39 -25.13
CA VAL A 56 -11.41 4.23 -26.01
C VAL A 56 -12.43 4.97 -25.17
N ALA A 57 -12.53 6.29 -25.38
CA ALA A 57 -13.48 7.10 -24.62
C ALA A 57 -14.93 6.69 -24.93
N GLY A 58 -15.69 6.31 -23.89
CA GLY A 58 -17.09 5.89 -24.01
C GLY A 58 -17.29 4.42 -24.38
N ASP A 59 -16.24 3.62 -24.46
CA ASP A 59 -16.35 2.19 -24.65
C ASP A 59 -16.73 1.48 -23.34
N GLU A 60 -17.83 0.72 -23.38
CA GLU A 60 -18.42 0.05 -22.23
C GLU A 60 -18.53 -1.47 -22.42
N ARG A 61 -17.83 -2.04 -23.41
CA ARG A 61 -17.82 -3.49 -23.62
C ARG A 61 -17.37 -4.25 -22.35
N PRO A 62 -17.95 -5.44 -22.12
CA PRO A 62 -17.62 -6.27 -20.95
C PRO A 62 -16.20 -6.85 -21.07
N ASP A 63 -15.66 -7.32 -19.95
CA ASP A 63 -14.27 -7.83 -19.85
C ASP A 63 -14.00 -9.07 -20.72
N ASP A 64 -15.02 -9.86 -21.02
CA ASP A 64 -14.94 -11.05 -21.87
C ASP A 64 -15.05 -10.72 -23.37
N ALA A 65 -15.34 -9.46 -23.72
CA ALA A 65 -15.34 -9.04 -25.11
C ALA A 65 -13.93 -9.14 -25.70
N PRO A 66 -13.74 -9.86 -26.82
CA PRO A 66 -12.42 -10.09 -27.39
C PRO A 66 -11.74 -8.76 -27.73
N VAL A 67 -10.42 -8.75 -27.59
CA VAL A 67 -9.58 -7.64 -28.01
C VAL A 67 -8.79 -8.07 -29.23
N ALA A 68 -9.07 -7.44 -30.37
CA ALA A 68 -8.27 -7.63 -31.57
C ALA A 68 -6.97 -6.82 -31.46
N ALA A 69 -5.83 -7.39 -31.87
CA ALA A 69 -4.56 -6.66 -31.85
C ALA A 69 -4.62 -5.43 -32.78
N GLU A 70 -5.37 -5.53 -33.88
CA GLU A 70 -5.62 -4.47 -34.84
C GLU A 70 -6.38 -3.29 -34.21
N GLU A 71 -7.30 -3.58 -33.29
CA GLU A 71 -8.05 -2.56 -32.55
C GLU A 71 -7.10 -1.73 -31.68
N LEU A 72 -6.23 -2.41 -30.93
CA LEU A 72 -5.25 -1.75 -30.07
C LEU A 72 -4.22 -0.96 -30.90
N SER A 73 -3.71 -1.55 -31.98
CA SER A 73 -2.80 -0.87 -32.91
C SER A 73 -3.44 0.39 -33.51
N ALA A 74 -4.70 0.31 -33.95
CA ALA A 74 -5.43 1.46 -34.47
C ALA A 74 -5.57 2.57 -33.41
N LEU A 75 -5.83 2.20 -32.16
CA LEU A 75 -5.88 3.15 -31.05
C LEU A 75 -4.52 3.80 -30.78
N LEU A 76 -3.43 3.03 -30.74
CA LEU A 76 -2.07 3.55 -30.57
C LEU A 76 -1.75 4.58 -31.66
N ARG A 77 -2.07 4.31 -32.94
CA ARG A 77 -1.88 5.28 -34.02
C ARG A 77 -2.68 6.57 -33.81
N ARG A 78 -3.94 6.46 -33.37
CA ARG A 78 -4.80 7.63 -33.13
C ARG A 78 -4.38 8.46 -31.93
N VAL A 79 -3.81 7.84 -30.89
CA VAL A 79 -3.48 8.52 -29.62
C VAL A 79 -2.03 8.93 -29.52
N LEU A 80 -1.09 8.07 -29.95
CA LEU A 80 0.35 8.29 -29.91
C LEU A 80 0.92 8.77 -31.26
N GLY A 81 0.15 8.71 -32.35
CA GLY A 81 0.62 9.00 -33.71
C GLY A 81 1.34 7.84 -34.41
N SER A 82 1.62 6.75 -33.70
CA SER A 82 2.30 5.55 -34.20
C SER A 82 1.95 4.35 -33.29
N ASP A 83 1.83 3.16 -33.87
CA ASP A 83 1.80 1.89 -33.14
C ASP A 83 3.19 1.24 -33.03
N TYR A 84 4.22 1.91 -33.57
CA TYR A 84 5.62 1.48 -33.52
C TYR A 84 5.88 0.10 -34.15
N GLY A 85 5.01 -0.32 -35.08
CA GLY A 85 5.07 -1.67 -35.65
C GLY A 85 4.79 -2.73 -34.59
N MET A 86 3.71 -2.58 -33.85
CA MET A 86 3.25 -3.54 -32.85
C MET A 86 2.99 -4.91 -33.48
N HIS A 87 3.57 -5.96 -32.92
CA HIS A 87 3.47 -7.34 -33.40
C HIS A 87 3.65 -8.34 -32.24
N ASP A 88 3.46 -9.63 -32.54
CA ASP A 88 3.64 -10.76 -31.63
C ASP A 88 2.95 -10.60 -30.26
N PRO A 89 1.62 -10.38 -30.18
CA PRO A 89 0.92 -10.31 -28.90
C PRO A 89 1.00 -11.67 -28.20
N ARG A 90 1.76 -11.75 -27.10
CA ARG A 90 1.83 -12.99 -26.28
C ARG A 90 0.67 -13.11 -25.31
N TRP A 91 0.06 -11.99 -24.97
CA TRP A 91 -1.10 -11.89 -24.09
C TRP A 91 -1.90 -10.65 -24.46
N ILE A 92 -3.22 -10.77 -24.49
CA ILE A 92 -4.13 -9.65 -24.69
C ILE A 92 -5.38 -9.86 -23.85
N SER A 93 -5.87 -8.80 -23.20
CA SER A 93 -7.06 -8.86 -22.36
C SER A 93 -7.80 -7.53 -22.32
N ARG A 94 -9.05 -7.59 -21.90
CA ARG A 94 -9.87 -6.43 -21.54
C ARG A 94 -10.19 -6.51 -20.05
N PHE A 95 -10.16 -5.37 -19.38
CA PHE A 95 -10.52 -5.29 -17.98
C PHE A 95 -11.23 -3.97 -17.67
N HIS A 96 -11.93 -3.97 -16.54
CA HIS A 96 -12.44 -2.76 -15.92
C HIS A 96 -11.68 -2.46 -14.64
N SER A 97 -11.73 -1.19 -14.24
CA SER A 97 -11.17 -0.73 -12.98
C SER A 97 -12.32 -0.34 -12.06
N ASP A 98 -12.52 -1.10 -10.99
CA ASP A 98 -13.42 -0.76 -9.91
C ASP A 98 -12.73 0.07 -8.82
N GLU A 99 -13.49 0.96 -8.17
CA GLU A 99 -13.15 1.62 -6.90
C GLU A 99 -14.17 1.14 -5.88
N ARG A 100 -13.85 0.07 -5.14
CA ARG A 100 -14.73 -0.53 -4.12
C ARG A 100 -13.93 -0.89 -2.88
N GLN A 101 -14.59 -0.83 -1.72
CA GLN A 101 -14.00 -1.20 -0.45
C GLN A 101 -15.04 -1.85 0.44
N ALA A 102 -14.66 -2.91 1.14
CA ALA A 102 -15.52 -3.59 2.09
C ALA A 102 -15.90 -2.64 3.23
N VAL A 103 -17.17 -2.65 3.63
CA VAL A 103 -17.64 -1.78 4.74
C VAL A 103 -17.00 -2.16 6.07
N ARG A 104 -16.57 -3.42 6.21
CA ARG A 104 -15.89 -3.99 7.37
C ARG A 104 -14.84 -4.97 6.88
N TYR A 105 -13.69 -5.02 7.55
CA TYR A 105 -12.59 -5.94 7.28
C TYR A 105 -12.67 -7.19 8.16
N ARG A 106 -13.54 -7.18 9.17
CA ARG A 106 -13.76 -8.30 10.09
C ARG A 106 -15.25 -8.51 10.36
N GLU A 107 -15.68 -9.77 10.33
CA GLU A 107 -16.98 -10.24 10.82
C GLU A 107 -16.74 -11.50 11.65
N GLY A 108 -16.76 -11.36 12.99
CA GLY A 108 -16.47 -12.45 13.92
C GLY A 108 -15.07 -13.05 13.74
N ARG A 109 -15.01 -14.23 13.11
CA ARG A 109 -13.78 -14.99 12.81
C ARG A 109 -13.35 -14.90 11.34
N VAL A 110 -14.11 -14.21 10.51
CA VAL A 110 -13.79 -14.00 9.10
C VAL A 110 -13.14 -12.62 8.95
N LEU A 111 -12.02 -12.57 8.24
CA LEU A 111 -11.30 -11.34 7.95
C LEU A 111 -11.01 -11.24 6.44
N LEU A 112 -11.00 -10.02 5.91
CA LEU A 112 -10.71 -9.73 4.50
C LEU A 112 -9.41 -8.94 4.40
N ALA A 113 -8.54 -9.27 3.45
CA ALA A 113 -7.29 -8.57 3.17
C ALA A 113 -7.03 -8.49 1.66
N GLY A 114 -6.28 -7.46 1.22
CA GLY A 114 -5.98 -7.25 -0.20
C GLY A 114 -7.23 -6.99 -1.03
N ASP A 115 -7.26 -7.51 -2.26
CA ASP A 115 -8.34 -7.25 -3.22
C ASP A 115 -9.73 -7.72 -2.74
N ALA A 116 -9.79 -8.68 -1.82
CA ALA A 116 -11.04 -9.07 -1.17
C ALA A 116 -11.62 -7.96 -0.26
N ALA A 117 -10.77 -7.06 0.24
CA ALA A 117 -11.15 -5.95 1.11
C ALA A 117 -11.24 -4.61 0.36
N HIS A 118 -10.47 -4.41 -0.70
CA HIS A 118 -10.48 -3.18 -1.50
C HIS A 118 -9.93 -3.42 -2.91
N VAL A 119 -10.65 -2.93 -3.92
CA VAL A 119 -10.16 -2.85 -5.29
C VAL A 119 -10.16 -1.39 -5.71
N HIS A 120 -9.10 -1.00 -6.39
CA HIS A 120 -8.94 0.36 -6.87
C HIS A 120 -8.18 0.37 -8.17
N SER A 121 -8.14 1.52 -8.84
CA SER A 121 -7.41 1.65 -10.09
C SER A 121 -5.94 1.26 -9.95
N PRO A 122 -5.36 0.56 -10.95
CA PRO A 122 -3.93 0.22 -10.95
C PRO A 122 -3.04 1.47 -11.03
N ALA A 123 -3.62 2.65 -11.32
CA ALA A 123 -2.90 3.91 -11.33
C ALA A 123 -2.14 4.15 -10.01
N GLY A 124 -0.82 4.33 -10.12
CA GLY A 124 0.08 4.51 -8.99
C GLY A 124 0.63 3.21 -8.36
N GLY A 125 0.25 2.02 -8.86
CA GLY A 125 0.86 0.75 -8.44
C GLY A 125 0.60 0.34 -6.99
N MET A 126 -0.47 0.86 -6.37
CA MET A 126 -0.70 0.73 -4.93
C MET A 126 -1.41 -0.58 -4.50
N GLY A 127 -2.06 -1.32 -5.41
CA GLY A 127 -2.97 -2.42 -5.06
C GLY A 127 -2.28 -3.55 -4.32
N MET A 128 -1.38 -4.25 -5.01
CA MET A 128 -0.57 -5.32 -4.42
C MET A 128 0.20 -4.85 -3.17
N ASN A 129 0.78 -3.64 -3.21
CA ASN A 129 1.51 -3.06 -2.08
C ASN A 129 0.61 -2.89 -0.84
N THR A 130 -0.62 -2.41 -1.03
CA THR A 130 -1.58 -2.25 0.06
C THR A 130 -2.01 -3.60 0.62
N GLY A 131 -2.27 -4.59 -0.24
CA GLY A 131 -2.62 -5.95 0.18
C GLY A 131 -1.50 -6.66 0.94
N LEU A 132 -0.24 -6.54 0.51
CA LEU A 132 0.91 -7.08 1.25
C LEU A 132 1.02 -6.46 2.65
N GLN A 133 0.82 -5.14 2.75
CA GLN A 133 0.83 -4.46 4.05
C GLN A 133 -0.36 -4.85 4.95
N ASP A 134 -1.52 -5.16 4.36
CA ASP A 134 -2.65 -5.72 5.13
C ASP A 134 -2.27 -7.06 5.73
N ALA A 135 -1.66 -7.94 4.95
CA ALA A 135 -1.22 -9.26 5.42
C ALA A 135 -0.18 -9.15 6.53
N VAL A 136 0.81 -8.26 6.40
CA VAL A 136 1.82 -8.01 7.45
C VAL A 136 1.18 -7.43 8.73
N ASN A 137 0.22 -6.52 8.60
CA ASN A 137 -0.50 -5.96 9.75
C ASN A 137 -1.36 -7.03 10.48
N LEU A 138 -2.04 -7.88 9.71
CA LEU A 138 -2.94 -8.90 10.24
C LEU A 138 -2.20 -10.11 10.81
N GLY A 139 -1.14 -10.57 10.14
CA GLY A 139 -0.49 -11.85 10.43
C GLY A 139 -0.04 -12.01 11.88
N TRP A 140 0.70 -11.03 12.41
CA TRP A 140 1.18 -11.08 13.80
C TRP A 140 0.05 -10.98 14.82
N LYS A 141 -1.00 -10.19 14.53
CA LYS A 141 -2.18 -10.03 15.41
C LYS A 141 -2.98 -11.32 15.47
N LEU A 142 -3.19 -11.95 14.32
CA LEU A 142 -3.90 -13.21 14.21
C LEU A 142 -3.13 -14.33 14.93
N ALA A 143 -1.81 -14.41 14.72
CA ALA A 143 -0.95 -15.36 15.43
C ALA A 143 -1.04 -15.17 16.95
N ALA A 144 -0.94 -13.92 17.43
CA ALA A 144 -1.04 -13.63 18.87
C ALA A 144 -2.39 -14.07 19.47
N VAL A 145 -3.51 -13.86 18.77
CA VAL A 145 -4.84 -14.29 19.22
C VAL A 145 -4.98 -15.81 19.20
N VAL A 146 -4.51 -16.48 18.14
CA VAL A 146 -4.60 -17.94 18.01
C VAL A 146 -3.75 -18.64 19.07
N GLN A 147 -2.60 -18.07 19.42
CA GLN A 147 -1.69 -18.60 20.44
C GLN A 147 -2.13 -18.27 21.88
N GLY A 148 -3.28 -17.62 22.08
CA GLY A 148 -3.75 -17.20 23.41
C GLY A 148 -2.93 -16.08 24.05
N ARG A 149 -2.00 -15.47 23.30
CA ARG A 149 -1.15 -14.37 23.75
C ARG A 149 -1.84 -13.01 23.67
N ALA A 150 -3.01 -12.92 23.03
CA ALA A 150 -3.76 -11.68 22.93
C ALA A 150 -5.26 -11.92 22.91
N GLY A 151 -6.01 -10.97 23.49
CA GLY A 151 -7.46 -10.94 23.38
C GLY A 151 -7.91 -10.67 21.94
N ARG A 152 -9.13 -11.12 21.60
CA ARG A 152 -9.75 -10.93 20.28
C ARG A 152 -9.89 -9.45 19.87
N THR A 153 -9.84 -8.53 20.84
CA THR A 153 -9.91 -7.08 20.60
C THR A 153 -8.68 -6.53 19.89
N LEU A 154 -7.53 -7.24 19.93
CA LEU A 154 -6.37 -6.90 19.13
C LEU A 154 -6.70 -6.92 17.63
N LEU A 155 -7.52 -7.88 17.19
CA LEU A 155 -7.92 -7.97 15.78
C LEU A 155 -8.85 -6.82 15.35
N ASP A 156 -9.52 -6.13 16.26
CA ASP A 156 -10.31 -4.93 15.91
C ASP A 156 -9.41 -3.78 15.46
N SER A 157 -8.14 -3.77 15.90
CA SER A 157 -7.17 -2.80 15.42
C SER A 157 -6.82 -3.00 13.94
N TYR A 158 -6.99 -4.19 13.37
CA TYR A 158 -6.71 -4.43 11.94
C TYR A 158 -7.59 -3.53 11.06
N GLU A 159 -8.90 -3.54 11.29
CA GLU A 159 -9.84 -2.69 10.56
C GLU A 159 -9.55 -1.21 10.81
N ARG A 160 -9.41 -0.81 12.09
CA ARG A 160 -9.15 0.59 12.47
C ARG A 160 -7.89 1.16 11.82
N GLU A 161 -6.88 0.32 11.60
CA GLU A 161 -5.60 0.71 11.01
C GLU A 161 -5.60 0.63 9.48
N ARG A 162 -6.19 -0.41 8.89
CA ARG A 162 -6.05 -0.72 7.45
C ARG A 162 -7.22 -0.26 6.59
N HIS A 163 -8.42 -0.09 7.16
CA HIS A 163 -9.57 0.46 6.43
C HIS A 163 -9.32 1.90 5.95
N PRO A 164 -8.79 2.83 6.78
CA PRO A 164 -8.46 4.18 6.31
C PRO A 164 -7.40 4.20 5.20
N VAL A 165 -6.44 3.25 5.23
CA VAL A 165 -5.39 3.11 4.22
C VAL A 165 -5.98 2.67 2.89
N GLY A 166 -6.82 1.63 2.87
CA GLY A 166 -7.54 1.21 1.66
C GLY A 166 -8.37 2.35 1.07
N ARG A 167 -9.09 3.10 1.91
CA ARG A 167 -9.87 4.27 1.49
C ARG A 167 -9.00 5.36 0.85
N GLN A 168 -7.80 5.59 1.38
CA GLN A 168 -6.85 6.54 0.83
C GLN A 168 -6.30 6.07 -0.51
N ALA A 169 -5.95 4.78 -0.65
CA ALA A 169 -5.50 4.20 -1.91
C ALA A 169 -6.57 4.34 -3.00
N LEU A 170 -7.85 4.07 -2.69
CA LEU A 170 -8.99 4.33 -3.59
C LEU A 170 -9.07 5.79 -4.06
N ARG A 171 -9.00 6.73 -3.11
CA ARG A 171 -9.10 8.16 -3.42
C ARG A 171 -7.96 8.63 -4.31
N VAL A 172 -6.73 8.23 -4.00
CA VAL A 172 -5.53 8.64 -4.73
C VAL A 172 -5.49 8.03 -6.13
N SER A 173 -5.63 6.70 -6.24
CA SER A 173 -5.65 6.02 -7.54
C SER A 173 -6.76 6.54 -8.44
N GLY A 174 -7.95 6.76 -7.88
CA GLY A 174 -9.07 7.33 -8.59
C GLY A 174 -8.84 8.76 -9.07
N ALA A 175 -8.22 9.60 -8.26
CA ALA A 175 -7.85 10.95 -8.67
C ALA A 175 -6.86 10.94 -9.83
N ILE A 176 -5.85 10.05 -9.79
CA ILE A 176 -4.88 9.87 -10.88
C ILE A 176 -5.60 9.43 -12.15
N THR A 177 -6.42 8.38 -12.08
CA THR A 177 -7.16 7.87 -13.24
C THR A 177 -8.09 8.90 -13.84
N ARG A 178 -8.93 9.57 -13.04
CA ARG A 178 -9.81 10.62 -13.55
C ARG A 178 -9.02 11.78 -14.15
N GLY A 179 -7.87 12.13 -13.57
CA GLY A 179 -6.98 13.13 -14.14
C GLY A 179 -6.47 12.72 -15.52
N VAL A 180 -5.92 11.52 -15.65
CA VAL A 180 -5.41 10.98 -16.92
C VAL A 180 -6.50 10.91 -17.99
N LEU A 181 -7.66 10.34 -17.66
CA LEU A 181 -8.73 10.10 -18.64
C LEU A 181 -9.53 11.36 -19.02
N ARG A 182 -9.62 12.37 -18.15
CA ARG A 182 -10.31 13.64 -18.44
C ARG A 182 -9.42 14.70 -19.07
N SER A 183 -8.13 14.43 -19.19
CA SER A 183 -7.14 15.35 -19.77
C SER A 183 -7.43 15.84 -21.21
N PRO A 184 -8.27 15.18 -22.05
CA PRO A 184 -8.58 15.70 -23.38
C PRO A 184 -9.59 16.86 -23.40
N ARG A 185 -10.44 17.03 -22.38
CA ARG A 185 -11.55 17.99 -22.44
C ARG A 185 -11.20 19.41 -21.98
N ASN A 186 -10.16 19.59 -21.16
CA ASN A 186 -9.79 20.90 -20.62
C ASN A 186 -8.32 21.23 -20.89
N GLY A 187 -8.03 22.08 -21.87
CA GLY A 187 -6.68 22.61 -22.15
C GLY A 187 -6.01 23.24 -20.92
N LEU A 188 -6.81 23.77 -19.99
CA LEU A 188 -6.37 24.30 -18.69
C LEU A 188 -5.65 23.25 -17.82
N VAL A 189 -6.06 21.98 -17.85
CA VAL A 189 -5.45 20.89 -17.05
C VAL A 189 -4.09 20.48 -17.63
N ARG A 190 -3.91 20.60 -18.96
CA ARG A 190 -2.60 20.43 -19.62
C ARG A 190 -1.64 21.56 -19.24
N ALA A 191 -2.11 22.81 -19.28
CA ALA A 191 -1.31 23.98 -18.88
C ALA A 191 -0.92 23.93 -17.38
N LEU A 192 -1.86 23.56 -16.49
CA LEU A 192 -1.60 23.42 -15.06
C LEU A 192 -0.66 22.24 -14.74
N ARG A 193 -0.63 21.15 -15.53
CA ARG A 193 0.40 20.11 -15.38
C ARG A 193 1.75 20.54 -15.91
N GLY A 194 1.79 21.21 -17.07
CA GLY A 194 3.02 21.71 -17.67
C GLY A 194 3.74 22.75 -16.81
N VAL A 195 3.00 23.54 -16.04
CA VAL A 195 3.55 24.54 -15.10
C VAL A 195 3.64 24.01 -13.67
N GLY A 196 2.68 23.20 -13.22
CA GLY A 196 2.56 22.75 -11.84
C GLY A 196 3.51 21.62 -11.43
N LEU A 197 3.85 20.68 -12.33
CA LEU A 197 4.86 19.64 -12.04
C LEU A 197 6.26 20.23 -11.84
N PRO A 198 6.75 21.14 -12.69
CA PRO A 198 8.05 21.80 -12.48
C PRO A 198 8.10 22.66 -11.21
N VAL A 199 7.02 23.37 -10.87
CA VAL A 199 6.95 24.20 -9.65
C VAL A 199 6.82 23.34 -8.38
N ALA A 200 6.03 22.27 -8.42
CA ALA A 200 5.95 21.31 -7.32
C ALA A 200 7.28 20.56 -7.12
N ASN A 201 8.01 20.24 -8.20
CA ASN A 201 9.35 19.66 -8.12
C ASN A 201 10.39 20.61 -7.55
N ARG A 202 10.21 21.94 -7.68
CA ARG A 202 11.08 22.94 -7.02
C ARG A 202 10.81 23.07 -5.52
N LEU A 203 9.64 22.64 -5.05
CA LEU A 203 9.28 22.60 -3.63
C LEU A 203 9.47 21.16 -3.13
N ASN A 204 10.71 20.79 -2.80
CA ASN A 204 11.14 19.44 -2.35
C ASN A 204 10.20 18.74 -1.35
N SER A 205 9.46 19.50 -0.55
CA SER A 205 8.52 18.97 0.45
C SER A 205 7.28 18.31 -0.17
N PHE A 206 6.81 18.78 -1.33
CA PHE A 206 5.61 18.24 -1.99
C PHE A 206 5.92 16.93 -2.72
N THR A 207 7.09 16.82 -3.35
CA THR A 207 7.56 15.57 -3.97
C THR A 207 7.77 14.49 -2.92
N ALA A 208 8.49 14.79 -1.83
CA ALA A 208 8.72 13.83 -0.74
C ALA A 208 7.41 13.36 -0.06
N THR A 209 6.39 14.22 0.01
CA THR A 209 5.09 13.83 0.56
C THR A 209 4.29 12.95 -0.41
N GLY A 210 4.32 13.27 -1.71
CA GLY A 210 3.73 12.43 -2.75
C GLY A 210 4.39 11.07 -2.88
N GLU A 211 5.72 11.01 -2.82
CA GLU A 211 6.51 9.76 -2.84
C GLU A 211 6.20 8.88 -1.63
N ARG A 212 6.15 9.45 -0.42
CA ARG A 212 5.78 8.73 0.80
C ARG A 212 4.35 8.19 0.76
N LEU A 213 3.45 8.93 0.10
CA LEU A 213 2.07 8.50 -0.10
C LEU A 213 1.99 7.32 -1.07
N LEU A 214 2.61 7.44 -2.24
CA LEU A 214 2.55 6.41 -3.30
C LEU A 214 3.31 5.13 -2.91
N SER A 215 4.47 5.27 -2.27
CA SER A 215 5.25 4.13 -1.76
C SER A 215 4.60 3.46 -0.53
N GLY A 216 3.68 4.13 0.14
CA GLY A 216 3.08 3.69 1.40
C GLY A 216 4.02 3.76 2.62
N VAL A 217 5.26 4.26 2.47
CA VAL A 217 6.21 4.41 3.59
C VAL A 217 5.74 5.48 4.58
N GLY A 218 4.93 6.44 4.12
CA GLY A 218 4.35 7.49 4.97
C GLY A 218 3.11 7.08 5.77
N ILE A 219 2.66 5.83 5.70
CA ILE A 219 1.49 5.36 6.44
C ILE A 219 1.76 5.44 7.95
N ALA A 220 0.84 6.09 8.67
CA ALA A 220 0.83 6.16 10.12
C ALA A 220 -0.54 5.75 10.65
N TYR A 221 -0.55 4.96 11.71
CA TYR A 221 -1.78 4.48 12.35
C TYR A 221 -2.34 5.48 13.37
N PRO A 222 -3.67 5.52 13.57
CA PRO A 222 -4.28 6.36 14.58
C PRO A 222 -3.70 6.08 15.97
N ALA A 223 -3.31 7.13 16.67
CA ALA A 223 -2.75 7.05 18.01
C ALA A 223 -3.64 7.79 19.03
N PRO A 224 -3.73 7.32 20.28
CA PRO A 224 -4.53 7.98 21.31
C PRO A 224 -4.08 9.42 21.57
N ARG A 225 -5.01 10.30 21.99
CA ARG A 225 -4.65 11.66 22.40
C ARG A 225 -3.62 11.63 23.54
N GLY A 226 -2.63 12.51 23.47
CA GLY A 226 -1.56 12.63 24.47
C GLY A 226 -0.42 11.63 24.33
N CYS A 227 -0.43 10.73 23.33
CA CYS A 227 0.72 9.88 23.07
C CYS A 227 1.88 10.65 22.40
N HIS A 228 3.08 10.07 22.46
CA HIS A 228 4.24 10.62 21.77
C HIS A 228 4.00 10.72 20.24
N PRO A 229 4.48 11.79 19.54
CA PRO A 229 4.21 12.03 18.12
C PRO A 229 4.69 10.94 17.14
N LEU A 230 5.60 10.07 17.59
CA LEU A 230 6.09 8.93 16.81
C LEU A 230 5.16 7.71 16.86
N VAL A 231 4.25 7.62 17.83
CA VAL A 231 3.34 6.48 17.95
C VAL A 231 2.47 6.37 16.70
N GLY A 232 2.37 5.15 16.18
CA GLY A 232 1.66 4.84 14.94
C GLY A 232 2.48 5.06 13.67
N ARG A 233 3.61 5.79 13.72
CA ARG A 233 4.49 5.94 12.55
C ARG A 233 5.33 4.69 12.33
N ARG A 234 5.75 4.46 11.09
CA ARG A 234 6.75 3.44 10.77
C ARG A 234 8.12 3.85 11.30
N ALA A 235 8.80 2.92 11.99
CA ALA A 235 10.16 3.12 12.43
C ALA A 235 11.12 3.07 11.21
N PRO A 236 12.08 4.00 11.08
CA PRO A 236 13.12 3.89 10.06
C PRO A 236 14.06 2.71 10.37
N ASP A 237 14.86 2.27 9.40
CA ASP A 237 15.85 1.22 9.60
C ASP A 237 17.02 1.72 10.46
N LEU A 238 16.82 1.71 11.79
CA LEU A 238 17.77 2.24 12.77
C LEU A 238 19.05 1.39 12.80
N ARG A 239 20.20 2.07 12.93
CA ARG A 239 21.47 1.40 13.24
C ARG A 239 21.52 1.03 14.72
N LEU A 240 21.87 -0.22 15.00
CA LEU A 240 21.92 -0.81 16.33
C LEU A 240 23.37 -1.12 16.73
N SER A 241 23.63 -1.21 18.03
CA SER A 241 24.93 -1.62 18.54
C SER A 241 25.32 -2.98 17.97
N GLY A 242 26.62 -3.21 17.74
CA GLY A 242 27.11 -4.43 17.10
C GLY A 242 26.94 -4.47 15.57
N GLY A 243 26.63 -3.33 14.93
CA GLY A 243 26.60 -3.20 13.47
C GLY A 243 25.31 -3.70 12.79
N ARG A 244 24.32 -4.13 13.57
CA ARG A 244 23.03 -4.62 13.07
C ARG A 244 22.07 -3.48 12.75
N ARG A 245 20.96 -3.83 12.08
CA ARG A 245 19.89 -2.88 11.75
C ARG A 245 18.52 -3.34 12.26
N LEU A 246 17.64 -2.39 12.55
CA LEU A 246 16.30 -2.68 13.06
C LEU A 246 15.53 -3.66 12.17
N TYR A 247 15.60 -3.53 10.85
CA TYR A 247 14.86 -4.42 9.96
C TYR A 247 15.39 -5.86 9.96
N GLU A 248 16.61 -6.11 10.43
CA GLU A 248 17.13 -7.46 10.65
C GLU A 248 16.54 -8.08 11.92
N GLU A 249 16.28 -7.26 12.94
CA GLU A 249 15.68 -7.68 14.21
C GLU A 249 14.18 -7.98 14.08
N LEU A 250 13.49 -7.29 13.19
CA LEU A 250 12.05 -7.48 12.95
C LEU A 250 11.72 -8.78 12.19
N ARG A 251 12.72 -9.47 11.61
CA ARG A 251 12.51 -10.71 10.85
C ARG A 251 11.95 -11.86 11.69
N ASP A 252 12.21 -11.83 13.00
CA ASP A 252 11.72 -12.84 13.94
C ASP A 252 10.23 -12.68 14.29
N GLY A 253 9.57 -11.61 13.79
CA GLY A 253 8.15 -11.35 14.05
C GLY A 253 7.83 -10.98 15.50
N ARG A 254 8.84 -10.53 16.26
CA ARG A 254 8.72 -10.09 17.66
C ARG A 254 8.59 -8.57 17.75
N PHE A 255 8.10 -8.10 18.90
CA PHE A 255 8.29 -6.69 19.25
C PHE A 255 9.79 -6.43 19.49
N VAL A 256 10.24 -5.24 19.12
CA VAL A 256 11.62 -4.79 19.35
C VAL A 256 11.58 -3.54 20.21
N LEU A 257 12.21 -3.61 21.39
CA LEU A 257 12.45 -2.44 22.24
C LEU A 257 13.87 -1.93 21.97
N VAL A 258 13.96 -0.74 21.37
CA VAL A 258 15.22 -0.02 21.20
C VAL A 258 15.39 0.91 22.40
N ALA A 259 16.33 0.60 23.29
CA ALA A 259 16.57 1.39 24.50
C ALA A 259 18.05 1.31 24.92
N ARG A 260 18.48 2.28 25.73
CA ARG A 260 19.77 2.18 26.42
C ARG A 260 19.60 1.33 27.68
N GLY A 261 20.49 0.35 27.87
CA GLY A 261 20.39 -0.61 28.97
C GLY A 261 19.30 -1.66 28.75
N ARG A 262 18.88 -2.31 29.83
CA ARG A 262 17.86 -3.37 29.82
C ARG A 262 16.76 -3.04 30.83
N PRO A 263 15.78 -2.17 30.46
CA PRO A 263 14.74 -1.72 31.39
C PRO A 263 13.72 -2.82 31.73
N VAL A 264 13.66 -3.87 30.91
CA VAL A 264 12.79 -5.05 31.08
C VAL A 264 13.55 -6.30 30.60
N PRO A 265 13.17 -7.51 31.03
CA PRO A 265 13.75 -8.74 30.49
C PRO A 265 13.27 -9.01 29.05
N GLU A 266 14.08 -9.71 28.26
CA GLU A 266 13.65 -10.28 26.98
C GLU A 266 12.64 -11.41 27.20
N THR A 267 11.80 -11.64 26.21
CA THR A 267 10.80 -12.71 26.22
C THR A 267 10.72 -13.38 24.85
N GLU A 268 9.88 -14.40 24.71
CA GLU A 268 9.62 -15.04 23.40
C GLU A 268 9.00 -14.08 22.36
N TRP A 269 8.43 -12.95 22.79
CA TRP A 269 7.71 -11.98 21.95
C TRP A 269 8.32 -10.57 21.99
N LEU A 270 9.29 -10.30 22.87
CA LEU A 270 9.98 -9.02 23.01
C LEU A 270 11.50 -9.21 22.93
N ARG A 271 12.12 -8.52 21.99
CA ARG A 271 13.57 -8.45 21.82
C ARG A 271 14.10 -7.08 22.25
N LEU A 272 15.24 -7.05 22.94
CA LEU A 272 15.84 -5.82 23.41
C LEU A 272 17.13 -5.54 22.63
N VAL A 273 17.22 -4.32 22.11
CA VAL A 273 18.38 -3.89 21.33
C VAL A 273 18.84 -2.51 21.77
N ALA A 274 20.15 -2.30 21.71
CA ALA A 274 20.75 -1.00 21.98
C ALA A 274 20.94 -0.21 20.66
N PRO A 275 20.70 1.11 20.64
CA PRO A 275 20.98 1.93 19.48
C PRO A 275 22.50 2.12 19.28
N ALA A 276 22.97 2.21 18.02
CA ALA A 276 24.38 2.48 17.73
C ALA A 276 24.81 3.93 18.05
N GLY A 277 23.86 4.87 18.06
CA GLY A 277 24.10 6.30 18.22
C GLY A 277 23.19 6.97 19.23
N SER A 278 22.98 8.28 19.07
CA SER A 278 21.98 9.02 19.84
C SER A 278 20.57 8.61 19.42
N LEU A 279 19.79 8.20 20.40
CA LEU A 279 18.35 8.04 20.30
C LEU A 279 17.75 8.92 21.40
N THR A 280 16.78 9.76 21.06
CA THR A 280 16.19 10.72 22.00
C THR A 280 15.65 10.00 23.24
N GLY A 281 14.92 8.90 23.05
CA GLY A 281 14.48 8.01 24.11
C GLY A 281 14.00 6.67 23.58
N PRO A 282 13.48 5.78 24.45
CA PRO A 282 13.17 4.41 24.09
C PRO A 282 12.03 4.30 23.08
N LEU A 283 12.11 3.30 22.19
CA LEU A 283 11.07 3.00 21.19
C LEU A 283 10.63 1.54 21.30
N LEU A 284 9.33 1.30 21.46
CA LEU A 284 8.73 -0.02 21.34
C LEU A 284 8.12 -0.16 19.94
N ILE A 285 8.62 -1.11 19.16
CA ILE A 285 8.27 -1.30 17.75
C ILE A 285 7.56 -2.65 17.58
N ARG A 286 6.44 -2.63 16.86
CA ARG A 286 5.62 -3.81 16.53
C ARG A 286 6.31 -4.70 15.49
N PRO A 287 5.89 -5.98 15.38
CA PRO A 287 6.37 -6.88 14.32
C PRO A 287 6.19 -6.35 12.89
N ASP A 288 5.21 -5.48 12.66
CA ASP A 288 4.96 -4.82 11.37
C ASP A 288 5.74 -3.48 11.19
N GLY A 289 6.70 -3.20 12.07
CA GLY A 289 7.59 -2.04 11.98
C GLY A 289 6.99 -0.71 12.42
N HIS A 290 5.77 -0.69 12.96
CA HIS A 290 5.16 0.55 13.47
C HIS A 290 5.46 0.75 14.95
N ILE A 291 5.68 2.00 15.35
CA ILE A 291 6.02 2.38 16.72
C ILE A 291 4.75 2.26 17.57
N ALA A 292 4.76 1.32 18.52
CA ALA A 292 3.69 1.08 19.48
C ALA A 292 3.74 2.05 20.67
N TRP A 293 4.94 2.46 21.07
CA TRP A 293 5.17 3.41 22.17
C TRP A 293 6.55 4.07 22.01
N ALA A 294 6.67 5.30 22.51
CA ALA A 294 7.90 6.09 22.50
C ALA A 294 7.89 7.09 23.67
N ALA A 295 9.09 7.49 24.12
CA ALA A 295 9.28 8.57 25.09
C ALA A 295 10.54 9.38 24.75
N ASP A 296 10.62 10.61 25.24
CA ASP A 296 11.78 11.52 25.07
C ASP A 296 12.90 11.26 26.08
N ALA A 297 12.64 10.44 27.10
CA ALA A 297 13.58 10.05 28.14
C ALA A 297 13.24 8.64 28.65
N PRO A 298 14.11 7.97 29.43
CA PRO A 298 13.75 6.72 30.08
C PRO A 298 12.47 6.85 30.92
N ASP A 299 11.44 6.11 30.57
CA ASP A 299 10.13 6.10 31.24
C ASP A 299 9.69 4.65 31.52
N PRO A 300 10.13 4.05 32.65
CA PRO A 300 9.81 2.68 32.99
C PRO A 300 8.32 2.43 33.24
N GLU A 301 7.60 3.44 33.76
CA GLU A 301 6.17 3.32 34.05
C GLU A 301 5.35 3.35 32.76
N GLY A 302 5.63 4.30 31.88
CA GLY A 302 5.01 4.36 30.56
C GLY A 302 5.34 3.13 29.71
N LEU A 303 6.58 2.62 29.77
CA LEU A 303 6.95 1.37 29.10
C LEU A 303 6.15 0.18 29.65
N ARG A 304 6.03 0.03 30.98
CA ARG A 304 5.25 -1.04 31.59
C ARG A 304 3.77 -0.96 31.18
N ALA A 305 3.20 0.25 31.18
CA ALA A 305 1.83 0.48 30.73
C ALA A 305 1.67 0.16 29.23
N ALA A 306 2.65 0.50 28.39
CA ALA A 306 2.64 0.18 26.96
C ALA A 306 2.69 -1.33 26.71
N LEU A 307 3.59 -2.04 27.38
CA LEU A 307 3.67 -3.50 27.31
C LEU A 307 2.35 -4.14 27.77
N GLY A 308 1.73 -3.64 28.84
CA GLY A 308 0.41 -4.12 29.29
C GLY A 308 -0.73 -3.91 28.28
N ARG A 309 -0.65 -2.90 27.40
CA ARG A 309 -1.63 -2.66 26.33
C ARG A 309 -1.46 -3.58 25.13
N TRP A 310 -0.29 -4.17 24.95
CA TRP A 310 -0.01 -5.16 23.92
C TRP A 310 0.04 -6.53 24.60
N PRO A 311 -1.11 -7.22 24.74
CA PRO A 311 -1.28 -8.36 25.65
C PRO A 311 -0.36 -9.56 25.41
N VAL A 312 0.44 -9.54 24.34
CA VAL A 312 1.58 -10.44 24.17
C VAL A 312 2.49 -10.44 25.41
N ALA A 313 2.44 -9.36 26.21
CA ALA A 313 3.17 -9.20 27.47
C ALA A 313 2.69 -10.00 28.68
N ALA A 314 1.46 -10.48 28.68
CA ALA A 314 0.91 -11.21 29.82
C ALA A 314 1.08 -12.72 29.59
N GLY A 315 2.32 -13.20 29.64
CA GLY A 315 2.56 -14.62 29.88
C GLY A 315 1.99 -14.97 31.26
N THR A 316 0.79 -15.53 31.30
CA THR A 316 0.29 -16.18 32.51
C THR A 316 0.24 -17.67 32.25
N GLY A 317 1.17 -18.38 32.89
CA GLY A 317 0.84 -19.70 33.41
C GLY A 317 -0.33 -19.53 34.38
N ALA A 318 -1.51 -19.95 33.96
CA ALA A 318 -2.61 -20.40 34.80
C ALA A 318 -3.65 -21.01 33.86
N GLY A 319 -3.65 -22.34 33.78
CA GLY A 319 -4.68 -23.07 33.07
C GLY A 319 -6.06 -22.87 33.70
N ALA A 320 -7.08 -22.88 32.85
CA ALA A 320 -8.39 -23.39 33.23
C ALA A 320 -8.82 -24.35 32.10
N PRO A 321 -9.26 -25.57 32.42
CA PRO A 321 -9.69 -26.52 31.41
C PRO A 321 -10.96 -26.00 30.73
N ALA A 322 -11.05 -26.21 29.42
CA ALA A 322 -12.28 -26.01 28.69
C ALA A 322 -13.34 -26.97 29.25
N ALA A 323 -14.38 -26.42 29.88
CA ALA A 323 -15.63 -27.13 30.07
C ALA A 323 -16.27 -27.34 28.69
N ARG A 324 -16.78 -28.55 28.49
CA ARG A 324 -17.36 -29.09 27.26
C ARG A 324 -18.57 -28.30 26.77
#